data_AF-A0A395L2C5-F1
#
_entry.id   AF-A0A395L2C5-F1
#
_cell.length_a   1.000
_cell.length_b   1.000
_cell.length_c   1.000
_cell.angle_alpha   90.00
_cell.angle_beta   90.00
_cell.angle_gamma   90.00
#
_symmetry.space_group_name_H-M   'P 1'
#
loop_
_entity.id
_entity.type
_entity.pdbx_description
1 polymer ?
#
loop_
_entity_poly.entity_id
_entity_poly.type
_entity_poly.pdbx_seq_one_letter_code
_entity_poly.pdbx_strand_id
1 'polypeptide(L)'
;MTSSNATKETKMKTTLFALAFVAASSLASPMRASGTHSGGHDAMSIGEPGDAKKATQTVRVTMKETDDGKMIFTPASIKVRHGQTVRFAIKNVGELEHEFVLDDKAQIQEHKVAMEKFPDMEHADPNAIRLEAGKSGEIVWTFTNNGTFEFACLVPGHYDAGMHGPLEVVKK
;
A
#
# COMPACT_ATOMS: atom_id res chain seq x y z
N MET A 1 -13.14 41.17 -58.55
CA MET A 1 -12.94 40.12 -59.56
C MET A 1 -11.49 39.65 -59.46
N THR A 2 -11.29 38.32 -59.37
CA THR A 2 -10.08 37.54 -59.76
C THR A 2 -8.74 37.96 -59.15
N SER A 3 -8.19 37.28 -58.12
CA SER A 3 -7.64 35.91 -58.08
C SER A 3 -6.53 35.63 -59.13
N SER A 4 -5.30 35.45 -58.65
CA SER A 4 -4.19 34.75 -59.33
C SER A 4 -3.02 34.51 -58.38
N ASN A 5 -2.69 33.24 -58.14
CA ASN A 5 -1.40 32.63 -58.49
C ASN A 5 -1.45 31.13 -58.14
N ALA A 6 -1.37 30.26 -59.14
CA ALA A 6 -0.17 29.47 -59.52
C ALA A 6 0.09 28.32 -58.53
N THR A 7 0.34 27.06 -58.93
CA THR A 7 1.31 26.63 -59.94
C THR A 7 1.14 25.12 -60.24
N LYS A 8 1.10 24.79 -61.55
CA LYS A 8 1.68 23.64 -62.27
C LYS A 8 1.56 22.18 -61.75
N GLU A 9 0.76 21.41 -62.49
CA GLU A 9 1.06 20.15 -63.21
C GLU A 9 2.46 19.53 -63.03
N THR A 10 2.54 18.18 -62.85
CA THR A 10 3.32 17.26 -63.70
C THR A 10 3.03 15.76 -63.38
N LYS A 11 2.33 15.11 -64.31
CA LYS A 11 2.58 13.80 -64.95
C LYS A 11 2.79 12.51 -64.12
N MET A 12 1.80 11.62 -64.26
CA MET A 12 1.82 10.19 -63.96
C MET A 12 2.71 9.38 -64.93
N LYS A 13 3.50 8.43 -64.41
CA LYS A 13 4.13 7.34 -65.18
C LYS A 13 4.18 6.03 -64.36
N THR A 14 3.24 5.15 -64.68
CA THR A 14 3.36 3.71 -64.94
C THR A 14 4.40 2.85 -64.21
N THR A 15 3.89 1.73 -63.66
CA THR A 15 4.25 0.30 -63.89
C THR A 15 4.64 -0.51 -62.64
N LEU A 16 3.95 -1.65 -62.50
CA LEU A 16 4.03 -2.67 -61.47
C LEU A 16 5.39 -3.38 -61.39
N PHE A 17 5.79 -3.85 -60.19
CA PHE A 17 6.39 -5.18 -59.99
C PHE A 17 6.22 -5.66 -58.53
N ALA A 18 6.03 -6.96 -58.39
CA ALA A 18 5.63 -7.73 -57.22
C ALA A 18 6.69 -7.82 -56.10
N LEU A 19 6.24 -7.95 -54.84
CA LEU A 19 6.55 -9.09 -53.94
C LEU A 19 5.81 -8.89 -52.60
N ALA A 20 4.72 -9.63 -52.38
CA ALA A 20 4.08 -9.70 -51.07
C ALA A 20 4.77 -10.80 -50.26
N PHE A 21 5.67 -10.40 -49.35
CA PHE A 21 6.28 -11.30 -48.37
C PHE A 21 5.30 -11.43 -47.19
N VAL A 22 4.60 -12.57 -47.10
CA VAL A 22 3.80 -12.91 -45.92
C VAL A 22 4.76 -13.39 -44.83
N ALA A 23 5.09 -12.51 -43.88
CA ALA A 23 5.75 -12.87 -42.64
C ALA A 23 4.70 -12.95 -41.53
N ALA A 24 4.20 -14.15 -41.27
CA ALA A 24 3.46 -14.47 -40.06
C ALA A 24 4.48 -14.87 -38.98
N SER A 25 4.58 -14.13 -37.86
CA SER A 25 5.23 -14.62 -36.64
C SER A 25 4.86 -13.78 -35.41
N SER A 26 4.22 -14.48 -34.47
CA SER A 26 4.19 -14.29 -33.01
C SER A 26 3.63 -12.99 -32.42
N LEU A 27 2.39 -13.08 -31.92
CA LEU A 27 1.92 -12.31 -30.76
C LEU A 27 2.84 -12.63 -29.57
N ALA A 28 3.67 -11.67 -29.16
CA ALA A 28 4.32 -11.72 -27.86
C ALA A 28 3.27 -11.38 -26.79
N SER A 29 2.68 -12.40 -26.18
CA SER A 29 1.91 -12.21 -24.94
C SER A 29 2.85 -11.71 -23.84
N PRO A 30 2.50 -10.67 -23.06
CA PRO A 30 3.25 -10.33 -21.87
C PRO A 30 3.16 -11.51 -20.89
N MET A 31 4.30 -12.14 -20.65
CA MET A 31 4.48 -13.12 -19.59
C MET A 31 4.32 -12.37 -18.26
N ARG A 32 3.11 -12.38 -17.70
CA ARG A 32 2.89 -11.97 -16.31
C ARG A 32 3.59 -12.99 -15.43
N ALA A 33 4.80 -12.65 -14.98
CA ALA A 33 5.39 -13.27 -13.81
C ALA A 33 4.55 -12.86 -12.59
N SER A 34 3.45 -13.57 -12.36
CA SER A 34 2.79 -13.57 -11.06
C SER A 34 3.73 -14.34 -10.15
N GLY A 35 4.54 -13.62 -9.37
CA GLY A 35 5.20 -14.22 -8.22
C GLY A 35 4.12 -14.84 -7.35
N THR A 36 4.01 -16.16 -7.39
CA THR A 36 3.14 -16.91 -6.49
C THR A 36 3.83 -16.94 -5.14
N HIS A 37 3.69 -15.85 -4.38
CA HIS A 37 3.72 -16.00 -2.94
C HIS A 37 2.46 -16.77 -2.58
N SER A 38 2.62 -18.08 -2.44
CA SER A 38 1.75 -18.92 -1.64
C SER A 38 1.79 -18.43 -0.19
N GLY A 39 1.30 -17.22 0.05
CA GLY A 39 0.84 -16.78 1.36
C GLY A 39 -0.50 -17.45 1.53
N GLY A 40 -0.50 -18.57 2.25
CA GLY A 40 -1.74 -19.18 2.69
C GLY A 40 -2.63 -18.12 3.33
N HIS A 41 -3.94 -18.30 3.20
CA HIS A 41 -4.92 -17.60 4.02
C HIS A 41 -4.80 -18.05 5.50
N ASP A 42 -3.59 -18.03 6.04
CA ASP A 42 -3.36 -18.23 7.46
C ASP A 42 -3.86 -16.98 8.14
N ALA A 43 -4.87 -17.16 8.98
CA ALA A 43 -5.42 -16.09 9.78
C ALA A 43 -4.27 -15.45 10.59
N MET A 44 -4.07 -14.15 10.42
CA MET A 44 -3.09 -13.43 11.24
C MET A 44 -3.52 -13.51 12.69
N SER A 45 -2.54 -13.62 13.59
CA SER A 45 -2.79 -13.74 15.02
C SER A 45 -3.59 -12.57 15.58
N ILE A 46 -3.38 -11.36 15.06
CA ILE A 46 -4.12 -10.15 15.45
C ILE A 46 -5.55 -10.10 14.90
N GLY A 47 -5.88 -10.94 13.91
CA GLY A 47 -7.23 -11.07 13.37
C GLY A 47 -7.31 -11.12 11.86
N GLU A 48 -8.34 -10.50 11.31
CA GLU A 48 -8.64 -10.53 9.88
C GLU A 48 -9.19 -9.19 9.36
N PRO A 49 -9.10 -8.94 8.03
CA PRO A 49 -9.73 -7.78 7.42
C PRO A 49 -11.23 -7.73 7.75
N GLY A 50 -11.69 -6.57 8.20
CA GLY A 50 -13.06 -6.37 8.66
C GLY A 50 -13.99 -5.80 7.59
N ASP A 51 -15.29 -6.05 7.75
CA ASP A 51 -16.33 -5.37 6.97
C ASP A 51 -16.61 -3.99 7.58
N ALA A 52 -16.38 -2.95 6.78
CA ALA A 52 -16.70 -1.55 7.08
C ALA A 52 -18.10 -1.32 7.68
N LYS A 53 -19.09 -2.11 7.27
CA LYS A 53 -20.49 -2.02 7.74
C LYS A 53 -20.69 -2.64 9.13
N LYS A 54 -19.78 -3.51 9.56
CA LYS A 54 -19.79 -4.16 10.88
C LYS A 54 -18.94 -3.42 11.92
N ALA A 55 -18.22 -2.37 11.51
CA ALA A 55 -17.41 -1.58 12.41
C ALA A 55 -18.26 -0.97 13.53
N THR A 56 -17.87 -1.26 14.77
CA THR A 56 -18.56 -0.78 15.99
C THR A 56 -17.89 0.44 16.60
N GLN A 57 -16.69 0.77 16.13
CA GLN A 57 -15.88 1.88 16.61
C GLN A 57 -15.00 2.39 15.46
N THR A 58 -14.83 3.71 15.40
CA THR A 58 -13.78 4.34 14.57
C THR A 58 -12.70 4.91 15.49
N VAL A 59 -11.48 4.44 15.32
CA VAL A 59 -10.29 5.03 15.96
C VAL A 59 -9.64 5.97 14.94
N ARG A 60 -9.49 7.24 15.31
CA ARG A 60 -8.74 8.19 14.49
C ARG A 60 -7.28 8.12 14.92
N VAL A 61 -6.41 7.83 13.96
CA VAL A 61 -4.96 7.74 14.17
C VAL A 61 -4.29 8.86 13.38
N THR A 62 -3.43 9.64 14.03
CA THR A 62 -2.54 10.58 13.36
C THR A 62 -1.09 10.14 13.50
N MET A 63 -0.33 10.31 12.43
CA MET A 63 1.11 10.03 12.36
C MET A 63 1.85 11.35 12.16
N LYS A 64 2.91 11.59 12.92
CA LYS A 64 3.77 12.78 12.74
C LYS A 64 5.14 12.63 13.40
N GLU A 65 6.04 13.49 12.98
CA GLU A 65 7.28 13.80 13.67
C GLU A 65 7.04 14.89 14.73
N THR A 66 7.88 14.92 15.76
CA THR A 66 7.96 15.97 16.78
C THR A 66 9.22 16.80 16.62
N ASP A 67 9.24 18.00 17.20
CA ASP A 67 10.39 18.90 17.13
C ASP A 67 11.68 18.29 17.74
N ASP A 68 11.55 17.33 18.66
CA ASP A 68 12.67 16.57 19.24
C ASP A 68 13.07 15.34 18.41
N GLY A 69 12.55 15.21 17.18
CA GLY A 69 12.92 14.17 16.22
C GLY A 69 12.28 12.80 16.47
N LYS A 70 11.34 12.69 17.42
CA LYS A 70 10.56 11.45 17.59
C LYS A 70 9.52 11.34 16.51
N MET A 71 9.14 10.11 16.22
CA MET A 71 8.08 9.79 15.28
C MET A 71 6.98 9.06 16.06
N ILE A 72 5.75 9.58 16.00
CA ILE A 72 4.70 9.19 16.95
C ILE A 72 3.37 8.92 16.26
N PHE A 73 2.62 8.01 16.88
CA PHE A 73 1.19 7.85 16.65
C PHE A 73 0.39 8.60 17.72
N THR A 74 -0.79 9.09 17.36
CA THR A 74 -1.82 9.51 18.31
C THR A 74 -3.14 8.84 17.94
N PRO A 75 -3.77 8.06 18.84
CA PRO A 75 -3.32 7.74 20.20
C PRO A 75 -2.05 6.87 20.22
N ALA A 76 -1.27 6.98 21.30
CA ALA A 76 -0.03 6.21 21.48
C ALA A 76 -0.26 4.74 21.90
N SER A 77 -1.48 4.39 22.27
CA SER A 77 -1.90 3.03 22.63
C SER A 77 -3.35 2.81 22.23
N ILE A 78 -3.70 1.59 21.86
CA ILE A 78 -5.05 1.23 21.43
C ILE A 78 -5.55 0.08 22.29
N LYS A 79 -6.80 0.17 22.77
CA LYS A 79 -7.49 -0.92 23.47
C LYS A 79 -8.79 -1.23 22.76
N VAL A 80 -8.98 -2.50 22.42
CA VAL A 80 -10.14 -3.02 21.69
C VAL A 80 -10.61 -4.32 22.36
N ARG A 81 -11.77 -4.83 21.95
CA ARG A 81 -12.33 -6.08 22.48
C ARG A 81 -12.18 -7.22 21.47
N HIS A 82 -12.04 -8.43 21.98
CA HIS A 82 -12.16 -9.62 21.14
C HIS A 82 -13.52 -9.70 20.45
N GLY A 83 -13.50 -10.01 19.16
CA GLY A 83 -14.63 -10.01 18.23
C GLY A 83 -15.05 -8.63 17.75
N GLN A 84 -14.35 -7.56 18.14
CA GLN A 84 -14.69 -6.20 17.72
C GLN A 84 -14.17 -5.95 16.30
N THR A 85 -15.04 -5.44 15.43
CA THR A 85 -14.61 -4.80 14.17
C THR A 85 -14.41 -3.30 14.42
N VAL A 86 -13.21 -2.80 14.10
CA VAL A 86 -12.79 -1.41 14.28
C VAL A 86 -12.36 -0.83 12.94
N ARG A 87 -12.78 0.40 12.65
CA ARG A 87 -12.25 1.22 11.56
C ARG A 87 -11.13 2.12 12.09
N PHE A 88 -9.93 1.95 11.60
CA PHE A 88 -8.83 2.88 11.81
C PHE A 88 -8.86 3.91 10.68
N ALA A 89 -9.25 5.15 11.00
CA ALA A 89 -9.16 6.28 10.08
C ALA A 89 -7.81 6.98 10.33
N ILE A 90 -6.88 6.81 9.40
CA ILE A 90 -5.48 7.14 9.58
C ILE A 90 -5.14 8.35 8.73
N LYS A 91 -4.44 9.33 9.32
CA LYS A 91 -3.93 10.50 8.61
C LYS A 91 -2.46 10.74 8.94
N ASN A 92 -1.66 10.90 7.90
CA ASN A 92 -0.34 11.46 8.05
C ASN A 92 -0.45 12.99 8.13
N VAL A 93 -0.11 13.55 9.29
CA VAL A 93 -0.05 15.01 9.52
C VAL A 93 1.39 15.51 9.68
N GLY A 94 2.36 14.61 9.51
CA GLY A 94 3.78 14.92 9.46
C GLY A 94 4.26 15.30 8.07
N GLU A 95 5.57 15.44 7.96
CA GLU A 95 6.27 15.86 6.74
C GLU A 95 6.94 14.68 6.01
N LEU A 96 7.22 13.57 6.70
CA LEU A 96 7.77 12.37 6.10
C LEU A 96 6.66 11.39 5.74
N GLU A 97 7.01 10.43 4.89
CA GLU A 97 6.16 9.28 4.65
C GLU A 97 6.08 8.40 5.90
N HIS A 98 4.88 7.91 6.18
CA HIS A 98 4.62 7.09 7.36
C HIS A 98 3.77 5.88 7.02
N GLU A 99 3.91 4.87 7.86
CA GLU A 99 3.19 3.61 7.73
C GLU A 99 2.48 3.27 9.04
N PHE A 100 1.35 2.59 8.92
CA PHE A 100 0.65 1.98 10.03
C PHE A 100 0.43 0.49 9.72
N VAL A 101 1.16 -0.38 10.41
CA VAL A 101 1.05 -1.84 10.35
C VAL A 101 0.46 -2.34 11.67
N LEU A 102 -0.43 -3.34 11.61
CA LEU A 102 -1.06 -3.99 12.77
C LEU A 102 -0.62 -5.46 12.86
N ASP A 103 0.15 -5.86 13.86
CA ASP A 103 0.56 -7.28 13.98
C ASP A 103 1.01 -7.69 15.39
N ASP A 104 1.35 -8.96 15.57
CA ASP A 104 2.15 -9.43 16.70
C ASP A 104 3.50 -8.71 16.74
N LYS A 105 3.97 -8.43 17.96
CA LYS A 105 5.28 -7.80 18.15
C LYS A 105 6.42 -8.58 17.48
N ALA A 106 6.39 -9.91 17.52
CA ALA A 106 7.42 -10.73 16.89
C ALA A 106 7.41 -10.55 15.35
N GLN A 107 6.22 -10.54 14.74
CA GLN A 107 6.06 -10.33 13.30
C GLN A 107 6.45 -8.91 12.88
N ILE A 108 6.11 -7.89 13.68
CA ILE A 108 6.60 -6.52 13.49
C ILE A 108 8.14 -6.47 13.47
N GLN A 109 8.83 -7.17 14.38
CA GLN A 109 10.29 -7.17 14.41
C GLN A 109 10.90 -7.92 13.22
N GLU A 110 10.33 -9.05 12.83
CA GLU A 110 10.76 -9.80 11.64
C GLU A 110 10.60 -8.96 10.37
N HIS A 111 9.46 -8.27 10.23
CA HIS A 111 9.17 -7.38 9.11
C HIS A 111 10.10 -6.16 9.11
N LYS A 112 10.36 -5.53 10.28
CA LYS A 112 11.36 -4.46 10.41
C LYS A 112 12.72 -4.87 9.84
N VAL A 113 13.23 -6.03 10.24
CA VAL A 113 14.52 -6.55 9.75
C VAL A 113 14.49 -6.83 8.24
N ALA A 114 13.36 -7.29 7.71
CA ALA A 114 13.19 -7.49 6.27
C ALA A 114 13.25 -6.17 5.49
N MET A 115 12.55 -5.12 5.96
CA MET A 115 12.55 -3.78 5.36
C MET A 115 13.92 -3.11 5.44
N GLU A 116 14.69 -3.32 6.51
CA GLU A 116 16.07 -2.84 6.59
C GLU A 116 17.00 -3.48 5.56
N LYS A 117 16.78 -4.76 5.24
CA LYS A 117 17.58 -5.49 4.24
C LYS A 117 17.17 -5.17 2.81
N PHE A 118 15.90 -4.87 2.59
CA PHE A 118 15.30 -4.67 1.29
C PHE A 118 14.38 -3.43 1.27
N PRO A 119 14.94 -2.22 1.42
CA PRO A 119 14.17 -1.00 1.65
C PRO A 119 13.28 -0.57 0.47
N ASP A 120 13.60 -1.03 -0.73
CA ASP A 120 12.84 -0.72 -1.96
C ASP A 120 11.69 -1.72 -2.22
N MET A 121 11.48 -2.70 -1.33
CA MET A 121 10.35 -3.63 -1.47
C MET A 121 9.06 -2.99 -0.98
N GLU A 122 8.17 -2.68 -1.92
CA GLU A 122 6.79 -2.37 -1.61
C GLU A 122 5.99 -3.66 -1.36
N HIS A 123 5.33 -3.72 -0.21
CA HIS A 123 4.37 -4.76 0.11
C HIS A 123 3.04 -4.12 0.52
N ALA A 124 1.96 -4.61 -0.05
CA ALA A 124 0.61 -4.16 0.22
C ALA A 124 -0.12 -5.25 1.01
N ASP A 125 0.14 -5.29 2.32
CA ASP A 125 -0.51 -6.22 3.24
C ASP A 125 -1.84 -5.65 3.75
N PRO A 126 -2.86 -6.49 4.01
CA PRO A 126 -4.18 -6.00 4.38
C PRO A 126 -4.23 -5.37 5.78
N ASN A 127 -3.22 -5.62 6.63
CA ASN A 127 -3.02 -5.02 7.94
C ASN A 127 -2.09 -3.79 7.92
N ALA A 128 -1.68 -3.33 6.73
CA ALA A 128 -0.74 -2.22 6.58
C ALA A 128 -1.31 -1.12 5.67
N ILE A 129 -0.90 0.12 5.94
CA ILE A 129 -1.10 1.23 5.01
C ILE A 129 0.08 2.20 5.09
N ARG A 130 0.63 2.55 3.92
CA ARG A 130 1.69 3.55 3.76
C ARG A 130 1.10 4.83 3.18
N LEU A 131 1.43 5.97 3.78
CA LEU A 131 0.83 7.27 3.50
C LEU A 131 1.89 8.36 3.40
N GLU A 132 1.94 8.99 2.23
CA GLU A 132 2.65 10.25 2.01
C GLU A 132 2.15 11.37 2.94
N ALA A 133 2.96 12.42 3.10
CA ALA A 133 2.63 13.60 3.88
C ALA A 133 1.26 14.20 3.49
N GLY A 134 0.44 14.50 4.49
CA GLY A 134 -0.91 15.06 4.32
C GLY A 134 -1.97 14.08 3.80
N LYS A 135 -1.62 12.83 3.46
CA LYS A 135 -2.57 11.83 2.97
C LYS A 135 -3.33 11.15 4.11
N SER A 136 -4.43 10.51 3.74
CA SER A 136 -5.28 9.76 4.67
C SER A 136 -5.73 8.47 4.01
N GLY A 137 -6.01 7.48 4.84
CA GLY A 137 -6.56 6.20 4.42
C GLY A 137 -7.22 5.48 5.58
N GLU A 138 -7.63 4.24 5.35
CA GLU A 138 -8.30 3.46 6.38
C GLU A 138 -7.93 1.99 6.34
N ILE A 139 -7.90 1.39 7.52
CA ILE A 139 -7.87 -0.06 7.70
C ILE A 139 -9.12 -0.42 8.51
N VAL A 140 -9.85 -1.45 8.07
CA VAL A 140 -10.93 -2.03 8.87
C VAL A 140 -10.48 -3.41 9.31
N TRP A 141 -10.52 -3.65 10.62
CA TRP A 141 -9.96 -4.87 11.22
C TRP A 141 -10.95 -5.52 12.18
N THR A 142 -11.05 -6.85 12.14
CA THR A 142 -11.78 -7.64 13.13
C THR A 142 -10.78 -8.39 14.01
N PHE A 143 -10.79 -8.11 15.31
CA PHE A 143 -9.86 -8.72 16.26
C PHE A 143 -10.39 -10.09 16.73
N THR A 144 -9.78 -11.19 16.26
CA THR A 144 -10.28 -12.55 16.52
C THR A 144 -9.57 -13.28 17.66
N ASN A 145 -8.49 -12.73 18.20
CA ASN A 145 -7.76 -13.29 19.34
C ASN A 145 -7.54 -12.25 20.44
N ASN A 146 -7.55 -12.69 21.70
CA ASN A 146 -7.17 -11.83 22.83
C ASN A 146 -5.64 -11.78 22.95
N GLY A 147 -5.09 -10.67 23.41
CA GLY A 147 -3.64 -10.57 23.61
C GLY A 147 -3.12 -9.14 23.60
N THR A 148 -1.79 -9.04 23.60
CA THR A 148 -1.07 -7.80 23.37
C THR A 148 -0.39 -7.90 22.02
N PHE A 149 -0.69 -6.94 21.17
CA PHE A 149 -0.18 -6.77 19.83
C PHE A 149 0.49 -5.40 19.73
N GLU A 150 0.99 -5.06 18.55
CA GLU A 150 1.66 -3.79 18.29
C GLU A 150 1.13 -3.17 16.99
N PHE A 151 1.09 -1.84 16.95
CA PHE A 151 1.08 -1.11 15.68
C PHE A 151 2.36 -0.33 15.53
N ALA A 152 2.89 -0.25 14.31
CA ALA A 152 4.19 0.34 14.07
C ALA A 152 4.32 0.94 12.66
N CYS A 153 5.33 1.80 12.49
CA CYS A 153 5.84 2.22 11.19
C CYS A 153 7.17 1.51 10.92
N LEU A 154 7.27 0.81 9.80
CA LEU A 154 8.45 0.00 9.44
C LEU A 154 9.31 0.63 8.35
N VAL A 155 9.01 1.89 7.97
CA VAL A 155 9.95 2.71 7.21
C VAL A 155 11.28 2.74 7.96
N PRO A 156 12.43 2.45 7.29
CA PRO A 156 13.71 2.30 7.97
C PRO A 156 14.03 3.46 8.93
N GLY A 157 14.32 3.11 10.19
CA GLY A 157 14.61 4.06 11.27
C GLY A 157 13.41 4.61 12.03
N HIS A 158 12.18 4.53 11.49
CA HIS A 158 11.01 5.14 12.13
C HIS A 158 10.60 4.42 13.42
N TYR A 159 10.62 3.08 13.41
CA TYR A 159 10.40 2.27 14.62
C TYR A 159 11.36 2.68 15.75
N ASP A 160 12.66 2.78 15.43
CA ASP A 160 13.70 3.10 16.40
C ASP A 160 13.63 4.56 16.89
N ALA A 161 13.04 5.46 16.09
CA ALA A 161 12.68 6.82 16.48
C ALA A 161 11.42 6.89 17.40
N GLY A 162 10.84 5.74 17.75
CA GLY A 162 9.72 5.61 18.69
C GLY A 162 8.36 5.40 18.03
N MET A 163 8.30 5.15 16.72
CA MET A 163 7.04 5.05 15.98
C MET A 163 6.41 3.66 16.09
N HIS A 164 6.02 3.30 17.30
CA HIS A 164 5.29 2.08 17.60
C HIS A 164 4.43 2.27 18.86
N GLY A 165 3.39 1.45 19.02
CA GLY A 165 2.49 1.54 20.16
C GLY A 165 1.77 0.22 20.46
N PRO A 166 1.45 -0.05 21.74
CA PRO A 166 0.78 -1.28 22.12
C PRO A 166 -0.70 -1.27 21.70
N LEU A 167 -1.17 -2.43 21.23
CA LEU A 167 -2.57 -2.72 20.99
C LEU A 167 -3.03 -3.87 21.89
N GLU A 168 -3.92 -3.58 22.84
CA GLU A 168 -4.49 -4.59 23.72
C GLU A 168 -5.87 -5.04 23.22
N VAL A 169 -6.02 -6.36 22.98
CA VAL A 169 -7.31 -6.99 22.73
C VAL A 169 -7.78 -7.67 24.01
N VAL A 170 -8.75 -7.06 24.69
CA VAL A 170 -9.30 -7.56 25.95
C VAL A 170 -10.52 -8.45 25.72
N LYS A 171 -10.80 -9.33 26.69
CA LYS A 171 -12.05 -10.09 26.71
C LYS A 171 -13.23 -9.13 26.79
N LYS A 172 -14.34 -9.53 26.14
CA LYS A 172 -15.56 -8.74 26.06
C LYS A 172 -16.12 -8.39 27.43
#